data_AF-A0A177SM81-F1
#
_entry.id   AF-A0A177SM81-F1
#
_cell.length_a   1.000
_cell.length_b   1.000
_cell.length_c   1.000
_cell.angle_alpha   90.00
_cell.angle_beta   90.00
_cell.angle_gamma   90.00
#
_symmetry.space_group_name_H-M   'P 1'
#
loop_
_entity.id
_entity.type
_entity.pdbx_description
1 polymer ?
#
loop_
_entity_poly.entity_id
_entity_poly.type
_entity_poly.pdbx_seq_one_letter_code
_entity_poly.pdbx_strand_id
1 'polypeptide(L)'
;MSTHVIERERPVPINMRVDTKKRSLIDAAVELLGTDRTSFILDAACKRAEEVIMDRQLFILSDEAFDRFEQALEANPLRNNQCLMKLMSKPAPWS
;
A
#
# COMPACT_ATOMS: atom_id res chain seq x y z
N MET A 1 3.04 22.12 -23.76
CA MET A 1 3.11 22.27 -22.30
C MET A 1 1.84 21.66 -21.73
N SER A 2 1.91 20.39 -21.34
CA SER A 2 0.74 19.65 -20.85
C SER A 2 0.63 19.86 -19.35
N THR A 3 -0.33 20.70 -18.95
CA THR A 3 -0.69 20.92 -17.56
C THR A 3 -1.40 19.65 -17.06
N HIS A 4 -0.69 18.81 -16.31
CA HIS A 4 -1.35 17.82 -15.46
C HIS A 4 -2.15 18.59 -14.40
N VAL A 5 -3.46 18.64 -14.60
CA VAL A 5 -4.40 19.02 -13.56
C VAL A 5 -4.31 17.93 -12.51
N ILE A 6 -3.69 18.22 -11.37
CA ILE A 6 -3.82 17.39 -10.17
C ILE A 6 -5.29 17.50 -9.78
N GLU A 7 -6.08 16.52 -10.20
CA GLU A 7 -7.46 16.36 -9.79
C GLU A 7 -7.43 16.23 -8.26
N ARG A 8 -7.83 17.29 -7.54
CA ARG A 8 -7.93 17.23 -6.08
C ARG A 8 -8.99 16.19 -5.75
N GLU A 9 -8.56 15.00 -5.36
CA GLU A 9 -9.43 13.92 -4.93
C GLU A 9 -10.38 14.45 -3.86
N ARG A 10 -11.68 14.33 -4.11
CA ARG A 10 -12.69 14.80 -3.15
C ARG A 10 -12.59 13.92 -1.90
N PRO A 11 -12.62 14.50 -0.69
CA PRO A 11 -12.59 13.72 0.53
C PRO A 11 -13.73 12.68 0.52
N VAL A 12 -13.37 11.40 0.64
CA VAL A 12 -14.34 10.30 0.75
C VAL A 12 -14.58 10.02 2.24
N PRO A 13 -15.85 9.97 2.71
CA PRO A 13 -16.13 9.79 4.13
C PRO A 13 -15.80 8.36 4.60
N ILE A 14 -15.12 8.25 5.73
CA ILE A 14 -14.91 7.00 6.46
C ILE A 14 -15.81 7.01 7.70
N ASN A 15 -16.84 6.16 7.70
CA ASN A 15 -17.76 6.03 8.83
C ASN A 15 -17.31 4.88 9.74
N MET A 16 -17.10 5.15 11.02
CA MET A 16 -16.68 4.15 12.00
C MET A 16 -17.48 4.23 13.30
N ARG A 17 -17.72 3.07 13.92
CA ARG A 17 -18.26 2.96 15.28
C ARG A 17 -17.14 2.58 16.22
N VAL A 18 -17.07 3.24 17.36
CA VAL A 18 -16.07 2.97 18.40
C VAL A 18 -16.75 2.93 19.76
N ASP A 19 -16.31 2.02 20.62
CA ASP A 19 -16.79 1.99 21.99
C ASP A 19 -16.24 3.16 22.82
N THR A 20 -16.93 3.51 23.89
CA THR A 20 -16.59 4.67 24.73
C THR A 20 -15.17 4.59 25.27
N LYS A 21 -14.68 3.41 25.64
CA LYS A 21 -13.34 3.25 26.22
C LYS A 21 -12.26 3.57 25.20
N LYS A 22 -12.37 3.06 23.98
CA LYS A 22 -11.46 3.39 22.88
C LYS A 22 -11.52 4.87 22.51
N ARG A 23 -12.72 5.46 22.49
CA ARG A 23 -12.88 6.90 22.26
C ARG A 23 -12.15 7.72 23.31
N SER A 24 -12.36 7.44 24.59
CA SER A 24 -11.71 8.17 25.68
C SER A 24 -10.18 8.06 25.63
N LEU A 25 -9.65 6.91 25.22
CA LEU A 25 -8.21 6.73 25.02
C LEU A 25 -7.67 7.64 23.89
N ILE A 26 -8.40 7.73 22.77
CA ILE A 26 -8.03 8.60 21.66
C ILE A 26 -8.13 10.07 22.08
N ASP A 27 -9.20 10.46 22.76
CA ASP A 27 -9.42 11.82 23.23
C ASP A 27 -8.26 12.27 24.15
N ALA A 28 -7.83 11.41 25.08
CA ALA A 28 -6.68 11.69 25.95
C ALA A 28 -5.36 11.85 25.17
N ALA A 29 -5.11 11.04 24.14
CA ALA A 29 -3.91 11.16 23.31
C ALA A 29 -3.91 12.47 22.51
N VAL A 30 -5.06 12.86 21.97
CA VAL A 30 -5.26 14.10 21.21
C VAL A 30 -5.08 15.32 22.10
N GLU A 31 -5.60 15.30 23.34
CA GLU A 31 -5.38 16.37 24.34
C GLU A 31 -3.90 16.58 24.64
N LEU A 32 -3.12 15.50 24.77
CA LEU A 32 -1.68 15.59 25.03
C LEU A 32 -0.88 16.11 23.82
N LEU A 33 -1.31 15.80 22.60
CA LEU A 33 -0.63 16.18 21.37
C LEU A 33 -1.08 17.53 20.81
N GLY A 34 -2.22 18.06 21.27
CA GLY A 34 -2.78 19.32 20.77
C GLY A 34 -3.28 19.24 19.32
N THR A 35 -3.66 18.05 18.86
CA THR A 35 -4.16 17.82 17.49
C THR A 35 -5.69 17.70 17.48
N ASP A 36 -6.29 17.42 16.31
CA ASP A 36 -7.68 17.01 16.24
C ASP A 36 -7.81 15.48 16.11
N ARG A 37 -8.95 14.94 16.55
CA ARG A 37 -9.20 13.49 16.55
C ARG A 37 -9.18 12.90 15.16
N THR A 38 -9.71 13.59 14.17
CA THR A 38 -9.86 13.06 12.82
C THR A 38 -8.49 12.91 12.19
N SER A 39 -7.65 13.95 12.24
CA SER A 39 -6.28 13.90 11.75
C SER A 39 -5.47 12.86 12.52
N PHE A 40 -5.57 12.80 13.85
CA PHE A 40 -4.86 11.79 14.64
C PHE A 40 -5.23 10.34 14.22
N ILE A 41 -6.52 10.06 14.04
CA ILE A 41 -6.99 8.73 13.61
C ILE A 41 -6.53 8.43 12.17
N LEU A 42 -6.63 9.40 11.27
CA LEU A 42 -6.21 9.23 9.87
C LEU A 42 -4.71 8.98 9.77
N ASP A 43 -3.90 9.79 10.44
CA ASP A 43 -2.44 9.65 10.43
C ASP A 43 -2.00 8.30 10.99
N ALA A 44 -2.60 7.88 12.11
CA ALA A 44 -2.33 6.57 12.70
C ALA A 44 -2.73 5.41 11.77
N ALA A 45 -3.88 5.52 11.11
CA ALA A 45 -4.35 4.52 10.16
C ALA A 45 -3.47 4.45 8.91
N CYS A 46 -3.09 5.59 8.34
CA CYS A 46 -2.20 5.68 7.18
C CYS A 46 -0.83 5.08 7.50
N LYS A 47 -0.20 5.50 8.61
CA LYS A 47 1.08 4.95 9.03
C LYS A 47 1.02 3.43 9.19
N ARG A 48 -0.05 2.91 9.80
CA ARG A 48 -0.21 1.45 9.96
C ARG A 48 -0.43 0.76 8.61
N ALA A 49 -1.16 1.36 7.68
CA ALA A 49 -1.35 0.83 6.34
C ALA A 49 -0.03 0.76 5.58
N GLU A 50 0.79 1.81 5.65
CA GLU A 50 2.13 1.86 5.06
C GLU A 50 3.03 0.75 5.62
N GLU A 51 3.08 0.59 6.94
CA GLU A 51 3.84 -0.50 7.58
C GLU A 51 3.40 -1.88 7.07
N VAL A 52 2.09 -2.14 6.98
CA VAL A 52 1.57 -3.42 6.49
C VAL A 52 1.89 -3.65 5.01
N ILE A 53 1.88 -2.59 4.19
CA ILE A 53 2.27 -2.67 2.78
C ILE A 53 3.77 -2.95 2.66
N MET A 54 4.60 -2.28 3.46
CA MET A 54 6.06 -2.45 3.46
C MET A 54 6.50 -3.82 4.00
N ASP A 55 5.82 -4.36 5.01
CA ASP A 55 6.05 -5.73 5.51
C ASP A 55 5.89 -6.79 4.41
N ARG A 56 5.16 -6.48 3.31
CA ARG A 56 5.02 -7.37 2.14
C ARG A 56 6.11 -7.20 1.08
N GLN A 57 7.07 -6.30 1.26
CA GLN A 57 8.17 -6.10 0.32
C GLN A 57 9.40 -6.96 0.64
N LEU A 58 9.53 -7.42 1.89
CA LEU A 58 10.67 -8.23 2.31
C LEU A 58 10.36 -9.72 2.16
N PHE A 59 10.85 -10.33 1.08
CA PHE A 59 10.82 -11.77 0.88
C PHE A 59 12.09 -12.39 1.46
N ILE A 60 11.97 -13.02 2.63
CA ILE A 60 13.06 -13.80 3.21
C ILE A 60 13.02 -15.19 2.57
N LEU A 61 14.10 -15.54 1.86
CA LEU A 61 14.29 -16.84 1.22
C LEU A 61 15.36 -17.62 1.98
N SER A 62 15.21 -18.96 2.03
CA SER A 62 16.35 -19.82 2.37
C SER A 62 17.38 -19.80 1.24
N ASP A 63 18.61 -20.17 1.52
CA ASP A 63 19.68 -20.23 0.51
C ASP A 63 19.26 -21.05 -0.72
N GLU A 64 18.62 -22.22 -0.50
CA GLU A 64 18.09 -23.06 -1.59
C GLU A 64 16.99 -22.37 -2.43
N ALA A 65 16.13 -21.58 -1.80
CA ALA A 65 15.08 -20.85 -2.50
C ALA A 65 15.66 -19.63 -3.25
N PHE A 66 16.73 -19.03 -2.73
CA PHE A 66 17.46 -17.95 -3.38
C PHE A 66 18.22 -18.45 -4.62
N ASP A 67 18.91 -19.59 -4.53
CA ASP A 67 19.60 -20.20 -5.66
C ASP A 67 18.63 -20.55 -6.81
N ARG A 68 17.45 -21.10 -6.49
CA ARG A 68 16.40 -21.36 -7.48
C ARG A 68 15.89 -20.09 -8.13
N PHE A 69 15.75 -19.01 -7.35
CA PHE A 69 15.33 -17.71 -7.84
C PHE A 69 16.38 -17.12 -8.80
N GLU A 70 17.67 -17.18 -8.46
CA GLU A 70 18.76 -16.71 -9.32
C GLU A 70 18.81 -17.50 -10.65
N GLN A 71 18.71 -18.83 -10.58
CA GLN A 71 18.63 -19.66 -11.79
C GLN A 71 17.43 -19.33 -12.67
N ALA A 72 16.27 -19.01 -12.06
CA ALA A 72 15.08 -18.62 -12.80
C ALA A 72 15.23 -17.27 -13.52
N LEU A 73 15.99 -16.33 -12.93
CA LEU A 73 16.31 -15.04 -13.57
C LEU A 73 17.24 -15.23 -14.78
N GLU A 74 18.32 -16.00 -14.61
CA GLU A 74 19.32 -16.23 -15.65
C GLU A 74 18.78 -17.05 -16.83
N ALA A 75 17.95 -18.07 -16.56
CA ALA A 75 17.40 -18.93 -17.59
C ALA A 75 16.40 -18.20 -18.53
N ASN A 76 15.95 -16.99 -18.18
CA ASN A 76 14.98 -16.16 -18.90
C ASN A 76 13.86 -16.94 -19.64
N PRO A 77 13.14 -17.85 -18.96
CA PRO A 77 12.11 -18.71 -19.59
C PRO A 77 10.86 -17.92 -20.03
N LEU A 78 10.76 -16.65 -19.63
CA LEU A 78 9.60 -15.80 -19.84
C LEU A 78 9.41 -15.37 -21.30
N ARG A 79 10.47 -15.41 -22.12
CA ARG A 79 10.39 -15.04 -23.55
C ARG A 79 9.44 -15.90 -24.36
N ASN A 80 9.14 -17.13 -23.95
CA ASN A 80 8.26 -18.04 -24.69
C ASN A 80 6.88 -18.23 -24.03
N ASN A 81 6.58 -17.45 -22.98
CA ASN A 81 5.31 -17.58 -22.25
C ASN A 81 4.18 -16.85 -22.98
N GLN A 82 3.29 -17.60 -23.64
CA GLN A 82 2.17 -17.06 -24.40
C GLN A 82 1.19 -16.24 -23.53
N CYS A 83 0.97 -16.64 -22.28
CA CYS A 83 0.12 -15.88 -21.35
C CYS A 83 0.73 -14.53 -21.00
N LEU A 84 2.06 -14.48 -20.81
CA LEU A 84 2.78 -13.23 -20.54
C LEU A 84 2.71 -12.26 -21.73
N MET A 85 2.92 -12.76 -22.95
CA MET A 85 2.78 -11.94 -24.17
C MET A 85 1.38 -11.34 -24.30
N LYS A 86 0.34 -12.14 -24.03
CA LYS A 86 -1.05 -11.70 -24.05
C LYS A 86 -1.36 -10.64 -22.99
N LEU A 87 -0.76 -10.75 -21.80
CA LEU A 87 -0.88 -9.75 -20.75
C LEU A 87 -0.21 -8.43 -21.15
N MET A 88 1.02 -8.48 -21.65
CA MET A 88 1.79 -7.29 -22.06
C MET A 88 1.20 -6.56 -23.27
N SER A 89 0.40 -7.26 -24.07
CA SER A 89 -0.30 -6.68 -25.22
C SER A 89 -1.60 -5.95 -24.85
N LYS A 90 -2.07 -6.07 -23.60
CA LYS A 90 -3.24 -5.29 -23.15
C LYS A 90 -2.83 -3.83 -22.92
N PRO A 91 -3.63 -2.86 -23.42
CA PRO A 91 -3.42 -1.45 -23.08
C PRO A 91 -3.52 -1.27 -21.58
N ALA A 92 -2.61 -0.46 -21.03
CA ALA A 92 -2.60 -0.17 -19.60
C ALA A 92 -3.92 0.54 -19.22
N PRO A 93 -4.59 0.12 -18.13
CA PRO A 93 -5.88 0.68 -17.72
C PRO A 93 -5.77 2.12 -17.18
N TRP A 94 -4.57 2.68 -17.12
CA TRP A 94 -4.27 4.02 -16.62
C TRP A 94 -3.70 4.95 -17.70
N SER A 95 -3.91 4.65 -18.98
CA SER A 95 -3.63 5.59 -20.07
C SER A 95 -4.81 6.49 -20.37
#